data_AF-A0A1H8WDT6-F1
#
_entry.id   AF-A0A1H8WDT6-F1
#
_cell.length_a   1.000
_cell.length_b   1.000
_cell.length_c   1.000
_cell.angle_alpha   90.00
_cell.angle_beta   90.00
_cell.angle_gamma   90.00
#
_symmetry.space_group_name_H-M   'P 1'
#
loop_
_entity.id
_entity.type
_entity.pdbx_description
1 polymer ?
#
loop_
_entity_poly.entity_id
_entity_poly.type
_entity_poly.pdbx_seq_one_letter_code
_entity_poly.pdbx_strand_id
1 'polypeptide(L)'
;MFSALLDRATTSIPRTLAACIALMLPMLALAVWGFRLSGFGAGALYFVVWWTMLFSVLPFRAAPDGTEVVVPGQDLGAPHKPQMRRKAVWTTLVADVVFLVAVAAFPLAGL
;
A
#
# COMPACT_ATOMS: atom_id res chain seq x y z
N MET A 1 -19.27 -1.15 3.51
CA MET A 1 -18.89 -2.22 2.55
C MET A 1 -17.38 -2.38 2.43
N PHE A 2 -16.63 -1.31 2.12
CA PHE A 2 -15.17 -1.36 2.00
C PHE A 2 -14.43 -1.79 3.28
N SER A 3 -14.87 -1.32 4.45
CA SER A 3 -14.33 -1.75 5.75
C SER A 3 -14.46 -3.26 5.98
N ALA A 4 -15.62 -3.85 5.67
CA ALA A 4 -15.84 -5.28 5.79
C ALA A 4 -14.95 -6.12 4.84
N LEU A 5 -14.63 -5.58 3.66
CA LEU A 5 -13.67 -6.21 2.73
C LEU A 5 -12.23 -6.10 3.26
N LEU A 6 -11.85 -4.95 3.82
CA LEU A 6 -10.55 -4.76 4.48
C LEU A 6 -10.37 -5.71 5.66
N ASP A 7 -11.41 -5.92 6.47
CA ASP A 7 -11.35 -6.82 7.63
C ASP A 7 -11.19 -8.29 7.21
N ARG A 8 -11.81 -8.69 6.09
CA ARG A 8 -11.64 -10.02 5.48
C ARG A 8 -10.24 -10.22 4.89
N ALA A 9 -9.71 -9.22 4.19
CA ALA A 9 -8.34 -9.23 3.69
C ALA A 9 -7.31 -9.19 4.85
N THR A 10 -7.72 -8.60 5.98
CA THR A 10 -6.92 -8.41 7.19
C THR A 10 -7.26 -9.42 8.29
N THR A 11 -7.76 -10.62 7.95
CA THR A 11 -7.98 -11.69 8.95
C THR A 11 -6.71 -12.47 9.29
N SER A 12 -5.93 -12.94 8.31
CA SER A 12 -4.61 -13.59 8.53
C SER A 12 -3.47 -13.01 7.66
N ILE A 13 -2.22 -12.99 8.18
CA ILE A 13 -1.01 -12.52 7.46
C ILE A 13 -0.94 -13.03 6.01
N PRO A 14 -1.11 -14.34 5.73
CA PRO A 14 -1.08 -14.85 4.36
C PRO A 14 -2.19 -14.27 3.46
N ARG A 15 -3.38 -13.99 3.99
CA ARG A 15 -4.46 -13.36 3.22
C ARG A 15 -4.15 -11.90 2.89
N THR A 16 -3.48 -11.19 3.78
CA THR A 16 -3.07 -9.81 3.52
C THR A 16 -2.02 -9.76 2.42
N LEU A 17 -1.03 -10.65 2.46
CA LEU A 17 -0.04 -10.77 1.39
C LEU A 17 -0.69 -11.15 0.05
N ALA A 18 -1.58 -12.15 0.06
CA ALA A 18 -2.32 -12.55 -1.13
C ALA A 18 -3.15 -11.40 -1.71
N ALA A 19 -3.83 -10.62 -0.87
CA ALA A 19 -4.59 -9.45 -1.30
C ALA A 19 -3.69 -8.36 -1.92
N CYS A 20 -2.56 -8.04 -1.28
CA CYS A 20 -1.62 -7.07 -1.84
C CYS A 20 -1.06 -7.56 -3.19
N ILE A 21 -0.64 -8.82 -3.28
CA ILE A 21 -0.12 -9.41 -4.52
C ILE A 21 -1.20 -9.40 -5.62
N ALA A 22 -2.44 -9.74 -5.28
CA ALA A 22 -3.55 -9.72 -6.24
C ALA A 22 -3.86 -8.30 -6.77
N LEU A 23 -3.61 -7.26 -5.98
CA LEU A 23 -3.72 -5.86 -6.42
C LEU A 23 -2.54 -5.43 -7.30
N MET A 24 -1.32 -5.83 -6.92
CA MET A 24 -0.07 -5.48 -7.60
C MET A 24 0.07 -6.11 -8.99
N LEU A 25 -0.23 -7.40 -9.11
CA LEU A 25 0.00 -8.18 -10.33
C LEU A 25 -0.68 -7.62 -11.60
N PRO A 26 -1.97 -7.24 -11.58
CA PRO A 26 -2.60 -6.67 -12.78
C PRO A 26 -1.98 -5.33 -13.19
N MET A 27 -1.59 -4.48 -12.25
CA MET A 27 -0.93 -3.19 -12.55
C MET A 27 0.46 -3.38 -13.15
N LEU A 28 1.24 -4.33 -12.65
CA LEU A 28 2.51 -4.68 -13.25
C LEU A 28 2.34 -5.27 -14.65
N ALA A 29 1.35 -6.16 -14.86
CA ALA A 29 1.05 -6.73 -16.16
C ALA A 29 0.61 -5.66 -17.18
N LEU A 30 -0.26 -4.73 -16.76
CA LEU A 30 -0.68 -3.60 -17.58
C LEU A 30 0.48 -2.69 -17.97
N ALA A 31 1.40 -2.42 -17.05
CA ALA A 31 2.58 -1.63 -17.34
C ALA A 31 3.53 -2.32 -18.32
N VAL A 32 3.72 -3.64 -18.23
CA VAL A 32 4.59 -4.41 -19.16
C VAL A 32 3.95 -4.60 -20.54
N TRP A 33 2.62 -4.75 -20.61
CA TRP A 33 1.91 -4.98 -21.87
C TRP A 33 1.58 -3.67 -22.60
N GLY A 34 1.24 -2.60 -21.87
CA GLY A 34 0.84 -1.31 -22.43
C GLY A 34 2.02 -0.37 -22.73
N PHE A 35 3.06 -0.43 -21.92
CA PHE A 35 4.28 0.36 -22.08
C PHE A 35 5.42 -0.64 -22.28
N ARG A 36 6.31 -0.45 -23.26
CA ARG A 36 7.38 -1.41 -23.61
C ARG A 36 8.48 -1.54 -22.52
N LEU A 37 8.13 -1.41 -21.24
CA LEU A 37 8.97 -1.59 -20.07
C LEU A 37 9.35 -3.07 -19.89
N SER A 38 10.61 -3.33 -19.57
CA SER A 38 11.04 -4.67 -19.17
C SER A 38 10.41 -5.06 -17.83
N GLY A 39 10.13 -6.34 -17.62
CA GLY A 39 9.52 -6.82 -16.36
C GLY A 39 10.36 -6.45 -15.12
N PHE A 40 11.68 -6.42 -15.26
CA PHE A 40 12.59 -5.96 -14.20
C PHE A 40 12.46 -4.45 -13.95
N GLY A 41 12.42 -3.63 -15.00
CA GLY A 41 12.28 -2.17 -14.87
C GLY A 41 10.94 -1.78 -14.23
N ALA A 42 9.84 -2.42 -14.65
CA ALA A 42 8.53 -2.22 -14.05
C ALA A 42 8.51 -2.62 -12.56
N GLY A 43 9.09 -3.77 -12.21
CA GLY A 43 9.20 -4.21 -10.82
C GLY A 43 10.06 -3.28 -9.95
N ALA A 44 11.19 -2.82 -10.46
CA ALA A 44 12.08 -1.90 -9.74
C ALA A 44 11.41 -0.54 -9.49
N LEU A 45 10.79 0.04 -10.51
CA LEU A 45 10.04 1.29 -10.37
C LEU A 45 8.88 1.13 -9.38
N TYR A 46 8.10 0.05 -9.51
CA TYR A 46 7.00 -0.24 -8.61
C TYR A 46 7.48 -0.38 -7.16
N PHE A 47 8.59 -1.06 -6.93
CA PHE A 47 9.18 -1.21 -5.60
C PHE A 47 9.58 0.14 -4.99
N VAL A 48 10.23 1.02 -5.76
CA VAL A 48 10.60 2.37 -5.29
C VAL A 48 9.35 3.19 -4.95
N VAL A 49 8.37 3.22 -5.86
CA VAL A 49 7.10 3.95 -5.64
C VAL A 49 6.39 3.42 -4.40
N TRP A 50 6.28 2.10 -4.27
CA TRP A 50 5.64 1.45 -3.13
C TRP A 50 6.36 1.76 -1.81
N TRP A 51 7.69 1.71 -1.80
CA TRP A 51 8.50 2.03 -0.63
C TRP A 51 8.33 3.49 -0.20
N THR A 52 8.35 4.43 -1.15
CA THR A 52 8.09 5.85 -0.87
C THR A 52 6.68 6.07 -0.30
N MET A 53 5.68 5.40 -0.87
CA MET A 53 4.28 5.50 -0.42
C MET A 53 4.06 4.91 0.97
N LEU A 54 4.87 3.93 1.40
CA LEU A 54 4.82 3.42 2.76
C LEU A 54 5.01 4.57 3.75
N PHE A 55 6.06 5.38 3.58
CA PHE A 55 6.32 6.54 4.44
C PHE A 55 5.24 7.63 4.33
N SER A 56 4.70 7.86 3.13
CA SER A 56 3.60 8.82 2.94
C SER A 56 2.30 8.40 3.62
N VAL A 57 2.05 7.10 3.81
CA VAL A 57 0.84 6.56 4.45
C VAL A 57 0.99 6.41 5.97
N LEU A 58 2.21 6.34 6.49
CA LEU A 58 2.45 6.29 7.94
C LEU A 58 1.79 7.40 8.79
N PRO A 59 1.73 8.69 8.36
CA PRO A 59 1.12 9.75 9.17
C PRO A 59 -0.40 9.59 9.36
N PHE A 60 -1.05 8.69 8.62
CA PHE A 60 -2.45 8.35 8.87
C PHE A 60 -2.57 7.54 10.16
N ARG A 61 -2.76 8.26 11.27
CA ARG A 61 -2.98 7.70 12.61
C ARG A 61 -4.32 6.95 12.64
N ALA A 62 -4.33 5.79 13.29
CA ALA A 62 -5.58 5.07 13.53
C ALA A 62 -6.45 5.90 14.48
N ALA A 63 -7.74 6.00 14.18
CA ALA A 63 -8.69 6.67 15.08
C ALA A 63 -8.69 5.96 16.45
N PRO A 64 -8.76 6.72 17.56
CA PRO A 64 -8.90 6.14 18.89
C PRO A 64 -10.15 5.27 18.95
N ASP A 65 -10.03 4.05 19.47
CA ASP A 65 -11.15 3.11 19.56
C ASP A 65 -11.87 3.16 20.92
N GLY A 66 -11.51 4.13 21.77
CA GLY A 66 -12.11 4.33 23.09
C GLY A 66 -11.76 3.24 24.11
N THR A 67 -10.93 2.26 23.73
CA THR A 67 -10.47 1.15 24.60
C THR A 67 -9.04 1.34 25.09
N GLU A 68 -8.51 2.55 24.93
CA GLU A 68 -7.11 2.90 25.21
C GLU A 68 -6.85 2.97 26.72
N VAL A 69 -6.30 1.89 27.29
CA VAL A 69 -5.80 1.86 28.67
C VAL A 69 -4.32 2.23 28.65
N VAL A 70 -4.02 3.50 28.93
CA VAL A 70 -2.63 3.98 29.01
C VAL A 70 -1.92 3.32 30.20
N VAL A 71 -0.91 2.51 29.91
CA VAL A 71 -0.08 1.85 30.94
C VAL A 71 1.02 2.83 31.40
N PRO A 72 1.39 2.87 32.69
CA PRO A 72 2.47 3.73 33.17
C PRO A 72 3.77 3.50 32.38
N GLY A 73 4.33 4.57 31.78
CA GLY A 73 5.52 4.51 30.94
C GLY A 73 5.26 4.34 29.43
N GLN A 74 3.99 4.26 28.98
CA GLN A 74 3.65 4.33 27.56
C GLN A 74 3.77 5.76 27.02
N ASP A 75 4.30 5.89 25.81
CA ASP A 75 4.30 7.15 25.06
C ASP A 75 2.85 7.49 24.64
N LEU A 76 2.39 8.70 24.96
CA LEU A 76 1.04 9.20 24.62
C LEU A 76 0.80 9.24 23.10
N GLY A 77 1.87 9.20 22.30
CA GLY A 77 1.81 9.14 20.84
C GLY A 77 1.63 7.74 20.25
N ALA A 78 1.90 6.67 21.01
CA ALA A 78 1.92 5.31 20.49
C ALA A 78 0.49 4.76 20.27
N PRO A 79 0.10 4.43 19.02
CA PRO A 79 -1.23 3.87 18.76
C PRO A 79 -1.40 2.50 19.43
N HIS A 80 -2.43 2.33 20.26
CA HIS A 80 -2.74 1.07 20.93
C HIS A 80 -2.92 -0.13 19.98
N LYS A 81 -3.48 0.12 18.79
CA LYS A 81 -3.61 -0.89 17.71
C LYS A 81 -2.98 -0.32 16.44
N PRO A 82 -1.74 -0.70 16.10
CA PRO A 82 -1.04 -0.12 14.95
C PRO A 82 -1.66 -0.47 13.58
N GLN A 83 -2.62 -1.41 13.52
CA GLN A 83 -3.36 -1.85 12.32
C GLN A 83 -2.46 -2.02 11.08
N MET A 84 -1.25 -2.56 11.25
CA MET A 84 -0.19 -2.58 10.22
C MET A 84 -0.65 -3.20 8.89
N ARG A 85 -1.50 -4.21 8.97
CA ARG A 85 -2.01 -4.94 7.81
C ARG A 85 -2.98 -4.11 6.98
N ARG A 86 -3.79 -3.27 7.62
CA ARG A 86 -4.67 -2.31 6.94
C ARG A 86 -3.84 -1.23 6.25
N LYS A 87 -2.75 -0.79 6.90
CA LYS A 87 -1.78 0.15 6.30
C LYS A 87 -1.11 -0.43 5.06
N ALA A 88 -0.71 -1.71 5.08
CA ALA A 88 -0.12 -2.38 3.90
C ALA A 88 -1.07 -2.41 2.69
N VAL A 89 -2.37 -2.67 2.91
CA VAL A 89 -3.37 -2.62 1.82
C VAL A 89 -3.53 -1.19 1.30
N TRP A 90 -3.58 -0.19 2.18
CA TRP A 90 -3.63 1.22 1.78
C TRP A 90 -2.39 1.67 1.00
N THR A 91 -1.19 1.31 1.46
CA THR A 91 0.07 1.58 0.76
C THR A 91 0.05 1.00 -0.65
N THR A 92 -0.46 -0.22 -0.81
CA THR A 92 -0.56 -0.87 -2.12
C THR A 92 -1.52 -0.13 -3.05
N LEU A 93 -2.73 0.22 -2.56
CA LEU A 93 -3.69 0.98 -3.36
C LEU A 93 -3.17 2.35 -3.79
N VAL A 94 -2.52 3.08 -2.89
CA VAL A 94 -1.94 4.39 -3.22
C VAL A 94 -0.76 4.23 -4.17
N ALA A 95 0.10 3.24 -3.97
CA ALA A 95 1.23 2.94 -4.85
C ALA A 95 0.77 2.56 -6.26
N ASP A 96 -0.30 1.77 -6.40
CA ASP A 96 -0.87 1.40 -7.70
C ASP A 96 -1.32 2.63 -8.50
N VAL A 97 -2.02 3.56 -7.83
CA VAL A 97 -2.47 4.80 -8.46
C VAL A 97 -1.27 5.65 -8.91
N VAL A 98 -0.28 5.85 -8.03
CA VAL A 98 0.90 6.65 -8.38
C VAL A 98 1.75 5.99 -9.46
N PHE A 99 1.88 4.67 -9.42
CA PHE A 99 2.61 3.92 -10.43
C PHE A 99 1.95 4.06 -11.81
N LEU A 100 0.62 3.95 -11.90
CA LEU A 100 -0.10 4.16 -13.16
C LEU A 100 0.09 5.59 -13.70
N VAL A 101 0.05 6.60 -12.84
CA VAL A 101 0.31 7.99 -13.22
C VAL A 101 1.74 8.17 -13.72
N ALA A 102 2.73 7.61 -13.00
CA ALA A 102 4.13 7.67 -13.41
C ALA A 102 4.36 6.95 -14.75
N VAL A 103 3.73 5.80 -14.94
CA VAL A 103 3.84 5.03 -16.19
C VAL A 103 3.19 5.79 -17.36
N ALA A 104 2.00 6.36 -17.15
CA ALA A 104 1.32 7.17 -18.15
C ALA A 104 2.06 8.47 -18.50
N ALA A 105 2.91 8.98 -17.60
CA ALA A 105 3.74 10.15 -17.85
C ALA A 105 4.98 9.85 -18.71
N PHE A 106 5.46 8.60 -18.80
CA PHE A 106 6.67 8.28 -19.57
C PHE A 106 6.61 8.72 -21.04
N PRO A 107 5.52 8.46 -21.80
CA PRO A 107 5.44 8.93 -23.20
C PRO A 107 5.47 10.45 -23.33
N LEU A 108 4.99 11.19 -22.32
CA LEU A 108 5.05 12.66 -22.29
C LEU A 108 6.48 13.17 -22.05
N ALA A 109 7.33 12.36 -21.41
CA ALA A 109 8.73 12.69 -21.20
C ALA A 109 9.60 12.49 -22.46
N GLY A 110 9.02 12.02 -23.58
CA GLY A 110 9.73 11.79 -24.84
C GLY A 110 10.65 10.56 -24.82
N LEU A 111 10.40 9.63 -23.89
CA LEU A 111 11.04 8.31 -23.76
C LEU A 111 10.11 7.22 -24.29
#